data_AF-U2KJW5-F1
#
_entry.id   AF-U2KJW5-F1
#
_cell.length_a   1.000
_cell.length_b   1.000
_cell.length_c   1.000
_cell.angle_alpha   90.00
_cell.angle_beta   90.00
_cell.angle_gamma   90.00
#
_symmetry.space_group_name_H-M   'P 1'
#
loop_
_entity.id
_entity.type
_entity.pdbx_description
1 polymer ?
#
loop_
_entity_poly.entity_id
_entity_poly.type
_entity_poly.pdbx_seq_one_letter_code
_entity_poly.pdbx_strand_id
1 'polypeptide(L)'
;MNPKLLESAEFYRRRYHNFATVLIVPLVILIIFIGVFLCFAKKEITVISQGEVAPTKVLAVIQSVSDTSIAQNKLDDNTKVDKGDLLVQYTENAEPEQKDAQKNIIKDRNKRLDKEIEKEEKKTKKKYKKLSKKERKKREKKDQKKKEKKKKDRDAEDKKETDHVSLFAPESGVIHTNSKYEGLNILPKWSEIAQIYPDIQKTKTVLITYYVSSDDVVSMEKGQKTRLSLERKGNDKLMIEGKINSVASSATSTKKGNLFKVTAKVKLSKKDSKLVKYGMTGKTVTVIDKKTYFDYFKDKLLHKVED
;
A
#
# COMPACT_ATOMS: atom_id res chain seq x y z
N MET A 1 -11.64 65.11 -60.89
CA MET A 1 -11.25 64.02 -59.97
C MET A 1 -10.67 64.65 -58.72
N ASN A 2 -11.13 64.24 -57.52
CA ASN A 2 -10.78 64.90 -56.27
C ASN A 2 -9.47 64.31 -55.69
N PRO A 3 -8.36 65.07 -55.63
CA PRO A 3 -7.03 64.53 -55.28
C PRO A 3 -6.95 63.98 -53.85
N LYS A 4 -7.82 64.44 -52.93
CA LYS A 4 -7.92 63.92 -51.56
C LYS A 4 -8.39 62.46 -51.47
N LEU A 5 -9.06 61.93 -52.49
CA LEU A 5 -9.47 60.52 -52.56
C LEU A 5 -8.33 59.59 -53.01
N LEU A 6 -7.31 60.12 -53.66
CA LEU A 6 -6.14 59.36 -54.11
C LEU A 6 -5.06 59.31 -53.01
N GLU A 7 -4.92 60.40 -52.25
CA GLU A 7 -4.00 60.49 -51.12
C GLU A 7 -4.34 59.49 -49.99
N SER A 8 -5.62 59.21 -49.77
CA SER A 8 -6.10 58.22 -48.80
C SER A 8 -5.91 56.77 -49.26
N ALA A 9 -5.98 56.51 -50.57
CA ALA A 9 -5.74 55.18 -51.15
C ALA A 9 -4.24 54.80 -51.10
N GLU A 10 -3.35 55.76 -51.35
CA GLU A 10 -1.90 55.54 -51.23
C GLU A 10 -1.43 55.38 -49.77
N PHE A 11 -2.04 56.10 -48.83
CA PHE A 11 -1.74 55.95 -47.39
C PHE A 11 -2.09 54.54 -46.88
N TYR A 12 -3.21 53.98 -47.34
CA TYR A 12 -3.60 52.60 -47.02
C TYR A 12 -2.63 51.58 -47.63
N ARG A 13 -2.21 51.80 -48.88
CA ARG A 13 -1.28 50.92 -49.58
C ARG A 13 0.11 50.90 -48.94
N ARG A 14 0.62 52.02 -48.40
CA ARG A 14 1.95 52.09 -47.76
C ARG A 14 1.98 51.56 -46.31
N ARG A 15 0.87 51.63 -45.57
CA ARG A 15 0.79 51.18 -44.17
C ARG A 15 0.38 49.72 -43.98
N TYR A 16 -0.36 49.13 -44.92
CA TYR A 16 -0.88 47.76 -44.79
C TYR A 16 -0.28 46.72 -45.75
N HIS A 17 0.67 47.10 -46.63
CA HIS A 17 1.27 46.15 -47.58
C HIS A 17 1.92 44.92 -46.92
N ASN A 18 2.47 45.10 -45.72
CA ASN A 18 3.08 44.02 -44.94
C ASN A 18 2.26 43.62 -43.70
N PHE A 19 1.13 44.26 -43.42
CA PHE A 19 0.33 43.97 -42.21
C PHE A 19 -0.25 42.55 -42.26
N ALA A 20 -0.77 42.15 -43.42
CA ALA A 20 -1.25 40.80 -43.65
C ALA A 20 -0.10 39.78 -43.49
N THR A 21 1.07 40.03 -44.08
CA THR A 21 2.24 39.13 -43.99
C THR A 21 2.78 39.00 -42.57
N VAL A 22 2.86 40.10 -41.81
CA VAL A 22 3.30 40.12 -40.41
C VAL A 22 2.35 39.34 -39.49
N LEU A 23 1.07 39.20 -39.87
CA LEU A 23 0.07 38.41 -39.14
C LEU A 23 -0.04 36.96 -39.64
N ILE A 24 0.01 36.74 -40.96
CA ILE A 24 -0.19 35.43 -41.60
C ILE A 24 1.03 34.52 -41.39
N VAL A 25 2.27 35.04 -41.53
CA VAL A 25 3.48 34.22 -41.38
C VAL A 25 3.59 33.57 -39.99
N PRO A 26 3.43 34.28 -38.85
CA PRO A 26 3.45 33.62 -37.54
C PRO A 26 2.27 32.66 -37.35
N LEU A 27 1.11 32.94 -37.96
CA LEU A 27 -0.03 32.03 -37.94
C LEU A 27 0.27 30.71 -38.68
N VAL A 28 0.88 30.78 -39.87
CA VAL A 28 1.28 29.59 -40.65
C VAL A 28 2.36 28.80 -39.91
N ILE A 29 3.35 29.48 -39.33
CA ILE A 29 4.37 28.84 -38.48
C ILE A 29 3.71 28.13 -37.28
N LEU A 30 2.73 28.77 -36.64
CA LEU A 30 1.97 28.16 -35.54
C LEU A 30 1.21 26.90 -36.01
N ILE A 31 0.58 26.93 -37.18
CA ILE A 31 -0.14 25.78 -37.74
C ILE A 31 0.82 24.63 -38.05
N ILE A 32 1.97 24.91 -38.67
CA ILE A 32 3.01 23.92 -38.94
C ILE A 32 3.53 23.35 -37.61
N PHE A 33 3.78 24.21 -36.62
CA PHE A 33 4.19 23.78 -35.29
C PHE A 33 3.16 22.86 -34.62
N ILE A 34 1.86 23.16 -34.73
CA ILE A 34 0.79 22.29 -34.22
C ILE A 34 0.78 20.96 -34.97
N GLY A 35 0.89 20.96 -36.30
CA GLY A 35 0.94 19.73 -37.10
C GLY A 35 2.11 18.83 -36.71
N VAL A 36 3.31 19.42 -36.59
CA VAL A 36 4.51 18.72 -36.09
C VAL A 36 4.27 18.23 -34.66
N PHE A 37 3.79 19.09 -33.76
CA PHE A 37 3.51 18.71 -32.38
C PHE A 37 2.54 17.54 -32.28
N LEU A 38 1.47 17.51 -33.07
CA LEU A 38 0.50 16.40 -33.06
C LEU A 38 1.13 15.06 -33.47
N CYS A 39 2.06 15.07 -34.43
CA CYS A 39 2.77 13.88 -34.89
C CYS A 39 3.86 13.42 -33.91
N PHE A 40 4.51 14.32 -33.17
CA PHE A 40 5.62 13.97 -32.28
C PHE A 40 5.22 13.81 -30.80
N ALA A 41 4.22 14.56 -30.33
CA ALA A 41 3.78 14.49 -28.95
C ALA A 41 3.01 13.18 -28.70
N LYS A 42 3.42 12.46 -27.67
CA LYS A 42 2.81 11.18 -27.28
C LYS A 42 1.80 11.39 -26.16
N LYS A 43 0.63 10.77 -26.31
CA LYS A 43 -0.42 10.66 -25.31
C LYS A 43 -0.44 9.24 -24.73
N GLU A 44 -0.49 9.15 -23.40
CA GLU A 44 -0.66 7.86 -22.70
C GLU A 44 -2.13 7.42 -22.78
N ILE A 45 -2.37 6.20 -23.24
CA ILE A 45 -3.68 5.52 -23.14
C ILE A 45 -3.72 4.80 -21.81
N THR A 46 -4.78 5.01 -21.03
CA THR A 46 -4.84 4.57 -19.64
C THR A 46 -6.12 3.81 -19.31
N VAL A 47 -5.96 2.74 -18.53
CA VAL A 47 -7.06 2.05 -17.85
C VAL A 47 -7.16 2.55 -16.43
N ILE A 48 -8.38 2.87 -15.98
CA ILE A 48 -8.66 3.38 -14.64
C ILE A 48 -9.49 2.33 -13.89
N SER A 49 -9.09 2.00 -12.66
CA SER A 49 -9.86 1.10 -11.80
C SER A 49 -9.73 1.49 -10.33
N GLN A 50 -10.45 0.81 -9.44
CA GLN A 50 -10.25 0.85 -8.00
C GLN A 50 -9.32 -0.30 -7.60
N GLY A 51 -8.26 0.02 -6.88
CA GLY A 51 -7.30 -0.97 -6.40
C GLY A 51 -6.98 -0.81 -4.93
N GLU A 52 -6.32 -1.83 -4.40
CA GLU A 52 -5.91 -1.91 -3.00
C GLU A 52 -4.42 -2.23 -2.87
N VAL A 53 -3.85 -1.84 -1.74
CA VAL A 53 -2.52 -2.27 -1.33
C VAL A 53 -2.60 -3.67 -0.73
N ALA A 54 -2.02 -4.63 -1.44
CA ALA A 54 -2.00 -6.05 -1.09
C ALA A 54 -0.57 -6.52 -0.71
N PRO A 55 -0.46 -7.59 0.09
CA PRO A 55 0.82 -8.21 0.42
C PRO A 55 1.43 -8.92 -0.79
N THR A 56 2.76 -9.11 -0.74
CA THR A 56 3.47 -9.90 -1.76
C THR A 56 3.28 -11.41 -1.59
N LYS A 57 3.02 -11.84 -0.36
CA LYS A 57 2.70 -13.23 0.01
C LYS A 57 2.00 -13.24 1.37
N VAL A 58 1.28 -14.31 1.66
CA VAL A 58 0.79 -14.61 3.00
C VAL A 58 1.87 -15.41 3.72
N LEU A 59 2.32 -14.95 4.89
CA LEU A 59 3.33 -15.64 5.70
C LEU A 59 2.73 -16.79 6.51
N ALA A 60 1.52 -16.58 7.03
CA ALA A 60 0.78 -17.60 7.76
C ALA A 60 -0.71 -17.30 7.71
N VAL A 61 -1.51 -18.35 7.79
CA VAL A 61 -2.96 -18.29 7.97
C VAL A 61 -3.27 -18.65 9.41
N ILE A 62 -4.13 -17.86 10.06
CA ILE A 62 -4.53 -18.02 11.46
C ILE A 62 -5.94 -18.58 11.48
N GLN A 63 -6.08 -19.75 12.08
CA GLN A 63 -7.35 -20.45 12.22
C GLN A 63 -7.75 -20.55 13.68
N SER A 64 -9.07 -20.51 13.94
CA SER A 64 -9.60 -20.75 15.28
C SER A 64 -9.33 -22.18 15.72
N VAL A 65 -8.84 -22.35 16.94
CA VAL A 65 -8.50 -23.67 17.51
C VAL A 65 -9.58 -24.23 18.44
N SER A 66 -10.51 -23.39 18.89
CA SER A 66 -11.64 -23.75 19.76
C SER A 66 -12.90 -23.03 19.28
N ASP A 67 -14.06 -23.57 19.63
CA ASP A 67 -15.40 -23.00 19.45
C ASP A 67 -15.99 -22.44 20.75
N THR A 68 -15.16 -22.31 21.79
CA THR A 68 -15.52 -21.67 23.05
C THR A 68 -15.37 -20.15 23.00
N SER A 69 -15.86 -19.47 24.04
CA SER A 69 -15.78 -18.02 24.15
C SER A 69 -14.34 -17.53 24.27
N ILE A 70 -14.06 -16.34 23.71
CA ILE A 70 -12.77 -15.67 23.80
C ILE A 70 -12.69 -14.94 25.16
N ALA A 71 -11.67 -15.27 25.96
CA ALA A 71 -11.33 -14.57 27.18
C ALA A 71 -10.51 -13.29 26.91
N GLN A 72 -9.59 -13.35 25.94
CA GLN A 72 -8.77 -12.21 25.54
C GLN A 72 -8.54 -12.20 24.04
N ASN A 73 -8.87 -11.09 23.38
CA ASN A 73 -8.61 -10.89 21.96
C ASN A 73 -7.53 -9.81 21.76
N LYS A 74 -6.41 -10.20 21.15
CA LYS A 74 -5.31 -9.31 20.72
C LYS A 74 -5.18 -9.29 19.18
N LEU A 75 -6.15 -9.86 18.44
CA LEU A 75 -6.24 -9.76 16.99
C LEU A 75 -6.83 -8.40 16.60
N ASP A 76 -5.97 -7.46 16.24
CA ASP A 76 -6.34 -6.16 15.71
C ASP A 76 -5.74 -5.96 14.32
N ASP A 77 -6.52 -5.39 13.39
CA ASP A 77 -6.11 -5.27 11.99
C ASP A 77 -4.92 -4.33 11.83
N ASN A 78 -4.03 -4.66 10.89
CA ASN A 78 -2.83 -3.88 10.60
C ASN A 78 -1.88 -3.70 11.82
N THR A 79 -1.97 -4.56 12.84
CA THR A 79 -1.04 -4.57 13.98
C THR A 79 0.18 -5.44 13.70
N LYS A 80 1.33 -5.03 14.23
CA LYS A 80 2.58 -5.78 14.09
C LYS A 80 2.73 -6.77 15.23
N VAL A 81 2.99 -8.02 14.87
CA VAL A 81 3.24 -9.11 15.82
C VAL A 81 4.52 -9.84 15.49
N ASP A 82 5.13 -10.42 16.52
CA ASP A 82 6.25 -11.31 16.38
C ASP A 82 5.86 -12.77 16.69
N LYS A 83 6.59 -13.73 16.13
CA LYS A 83 6.34 -15.16 16.34
C LYS A 83 6.20 -15.50 17.83
N GLY A 84 5.15 -16.21 18.23
CA GLY A 84 4.88 -16.59 19.62
C GLY A 84 4.17 -15.52 20.44
N ASP A 85 3.86 -14.36 19.89
CA ASP A 85 2.99 -13.39 20.57
C ASP A 85 1.57 -13.94 20.69
N LEU A 86 0.90 -13.69 21.82
CA LEU A 86 -0.49 -14.12 22.04
C LEU A 86 -1.43 -13.36 21.09
N LEU A 87 -2.26 -14.09 20.37
CA LEU A 87 -3.29 -13.54 19.48
C LEU A 87 -4.68 -13.64 20.09
N VAL A 88 -5.06 -14.83 20.55
CA VAL A 88 -6.38 -15.10 21.14
C VAL A 88 -6.20 -16.04 22.32
N GLN A 89 -6.91 -15.79 23.41
CA GLN A 89 -7.04 -16.73 24.52
C GLN A 89 -8.51 -17.09 24.68
N TYR A 90 -8.79 -18.38 24.77
CA TYR A 90 -10.14 -18.91 24.97
C TYR A 90 -10.43 -19.11 26.46
N THR A 91 -11.71 -19.23 26.83
CA THR A 91 -12.10 -19.55 28.21
C THR A 91 -11.85 -21.01 28.57
N GLU A 92 -11.71 -21.88 27.57
CA GLU A 92 -11.38 -23.29 27.72
C GLU A 92 -10.02 -23.50 28.39
N ASN A 93 -9.96 -24.43 29.35
CA ASN A 93 -8.70 -24.81 30.00
C ASN A 93 -7.85 -25.67 29.06
N ALA A 94 -6.55 -25.42 29.02
CA ALA A 94 -5.64 -26.20 28.19
C ALA A 94 -5.37 -27.60 28.78
N GLU A 95 -5.39 -28.63 27.93
CA GLU A 95 -4.97 -29.98 28.26
C GLU A 95 -3.45 -30.07 28.51
N PRO A 96 -2.93 -31.07 29.24
CA PRO A 96 -1.50 -31.17 29.56
C PRO A 96 -0.56 -31.04 28.35
N GLU A 97 -0.89 -31.70 27.24
CA GLU A 97 -0.12 -31.61 25.99
C GLU A 97 -0.11 -30.19 25.41
N GLN A 98 -1.28 -29.53 25.41
CA GLN A 98 -1.41 -28.15 24.98
C GLN A 98 -0.62 -27.23 25.91
N LYS A 99 -0.69 -27.43 27.24
CA LYS A 99 0.10 -26.63 28.20
C LYS A 99 1.58 -26.72 27.89
N ASP A 100 2.10 -27.91 27.58
CA ASP A 100 3.51 -28.11 27.29
C ASP A 100 3.94 -27.52 25.94
N ALA A 101 3.10 -27.63 24.91
CA ALA A 101 3.33 -26.96 23.63
C ALA A 101 3.37 -25.42 23.79
N GLN A 102 2.41 -24.86 24.53
CA GLN A 102 2.32 -23.42 24.80
C GLN A 102 3.50 -22.90 25.63
N LYS A 103 3.95 -23.66 26.64
CA LYS A 103 5.17 -23.34 27.41
C LYS A 103 6.40 -23.24 26.52
N ASN A 104 6.55 -24.12 25.53
CA ASN A 104 7.69 -24.07 24.60
C ASN A 104 7.66 -22.79 23.75
N ILE A 105 6.49 -22.42 23.22
CA ILE A 105 6.31 -21.17 22.46
C ILE A 105 6.63 -19.95 23.34
N ILE A 106 6.10 -19.91 24.55
CA ILE A 106 6.33 -18.82 25.51
C ILE A 106 7.81 -18.73 25.92
N LYS A 107 8.48 -19.87 26.11
CA LYS A 107 9.92 -19.93 26.42
C LYS A 107 10.75 -19.32 25.29
N ASP A 108 10.43 -19.63 24.03
CA ASP A 108 11.13 -19.07 22.88
C ASP A 108 10.85 -17.57 22.70
N ARG A 109 9.60 -17.14 22.91
CA ARG A 109 9.23 -15.72 22.97
C ARG A 109 10.05 -15.00 24.04
N ASN A 110 10.12 -15.53 25.25
CA ASN A 110 10.85 -14.93 26.37
C ASN A 110 12.35 -14.84 26.08
N LYS A 111 12.93 -15.87 25.47
CA LYS A 111 14.33 -15.86 25.02
C LYS A 111 14.59 -14.75 24.00
N ARG A 112 13.65 -14.47 23.08
CA ARG A 112 13.74 -13.32 22.16
C ARG A 112 13.66 -12.01 22.92
N LEU A 113 12.65 -11.85 23.76
CA LEU A 113 12.42 -10.61 24.53
C LEU A 113 13.61 -10.25 25.42
N ASP A 114 14.22 -11.25 26.06
CA ASP A 114 15.38 -11.04 26.92
C ASP A 114 16.62 -10.57 26.11
N LYS A 115 16.81 -11.08 24.89
CA LYS A 115 17.87 -10.58 23.98
C LYS A 115 17.63 -9.13 23.56
N GLU A 116 16.38 -8.74 23.32
CA GLU A 116 16.03 -7.37 22.97
C GLU A 116 16.23 -6.41 24.15
N ILE A 117 15.80 -6.82 25.35
CA ILE A 117 16.05 -6.11 26.60
C ILE A 117 17.56 -5.92 26.81
N GLU A 118 18.38 -6.95 26.59
CA GLU A 118 19.84 -6.86 26.73
C GLU A 118 20.47 -5.87 25.71
N LYS A 119 19.97 -5.84 24.46
CA LYS A 119 20.42 -4.87 23.45
C LYS A 119 20.08 -3.43 23.85
N GLU A 120 18.86 -3.20 24.34
CA GLU A 120 18.43 -1.88 24.84
C GLU A 120 19.21 -1.46 26.08
N GLU A 121 19.55 -2.39 26.96
CA GLU A 121 20.43 -2.14 28.11
C GLU A 121 21.82 -1.69 27.68
N LYS A 122 22.44 -2.36 26.70
CA LYS A 122 23.75 -1.96 26.18
C LYS A 122 23.73 -0.54 25.62
N LYS A 123 22.68 -0.15 24.88
CA LYS A 123 22.50 1.22 24.38
C LYS A 123 22.31 2.23 25.52
N THR A 124 21.48 1.88 26.50
CA THR A 124 21.16 2.76 27.63
C THR A 124 22.37 2.98 28.54
N LYS A 125 23.14 1.92 28.84
CA LYS A 125 24.42 2.02 29.56
C LYS A 125 25.43 2.91 28.84
N LYS A 126 25.54 2.80 27.50
CA LYS A 126 26.37 3.71 26.68
C LYS A 126 25.93 5.18 26.82
N LYS A 127 24.61 5.44 26.81
CA LYS A 127 24.04 6.79 27.01
C LYS A 127 24.38 7.34 28.40
N TYR A 128 24.29 6.52 29.44
CA TYR A 128 24.54 6.94 30.82
C TYR A 128 26.03 7.14 31.14
N LYS A 129 26.95 6.61 30.32
CA LYS A 129 28.39 6.86 30.46
C LYS A 129 28.78 8.34 30.31
N LYS A 130 27.93 9.16 29.67
CA LYS A 130 28.11 10.61 29.48
C LYS A 130 27.63 11.46 30.67
N LEU A 131 27.00 10.85 31.68
CA LEU A 131 26.45 11.55 32.85
C LEU A 131 27.42 11.57 34.02
N SER A 132 27.15 12.42 35.02
CA SER A 132 27.91 12.44 36.27
C SER A 132 27.82 11.09 37.02
N LYS A 133 28.85 10.74 37.80
CA LYS A 133 28.91 9.46 38.54
C LYS A 133 27.69 9.22 39.44
N LYS A 134 27.17 10.28 40.08
CA LYS A 134 26.01 10.22 40.99
C LYS A 134 24.71 9.96 40.22
N GLU A 135 24.51 10.65 39.10
CA GLU A 135 23.31 10.48 38.26
C GLU A 135 23.30 9.12 37.55
N ARG A 136 24.46 8.64 37.09
CA ARG A 136 24.59 7.32 36.48
C ARG A 136 24.13 6.22 37.43
N LYS A 137 24.67 6.20 38.66
CA LYS A 137 24.29 5.22 39.70
C LYS A 137 22.79 5.26 40.04
N LYS A 138 22.19 6.47 40.07
CA LYS A 138 20.75 6.63 40.34
C LYS A 138 19.89 6.05 39.21
N ARG A 139 20.26 6.27 37.95
CA ARG A 139 19.51 5.77 36.78
C ARG A 139 19.66 4.26 36.59
N GLU A 140 20.85 3.71 36.78
CA GLU A 140 21.09 2.26 36.70
C GLU A 140 20.26 1.49 37.75
N LYS A 141 20.22 1.97 38.99
CA LYS A 141 19.38 1.37 40.05
C LYS A 141 17.87 1.43 39.71
N LYS A 142 17.41 2.52 39.08
CA LYS A 142 16.01 2.68 38.67
C LYS A 142 15.64 1.70 37.56
N ASP A 143 16.52 1.55 36.56
CA ASP A 143 16.29 0.65 35.42
C ASP A 143 16.31 -0.82 35.86
N GLN A 144 17.20 -1.18 36.80
CA GLN A 144 17.24 -2.53 37.38
C GLN A 144 15.94 -2.90 38.10
N LYS A 145 15.42 -2.01 38.96
CA LYS A 145 14.12 -2.23 39.64
C LYS A 145 12.97 -2.36 38.64
N LYS A 146 12.95 -1.55 37.58
CA LYS A 146 11.93 -1.62 36.52
C LYS A 146 11.99 -2.95 35.77
N LYS A 147 13.20 -3.48 35.54
CA LYS A 147 13.41 -4.77 34.87
C LYS A 147 12.89 -5.93 35.71
N GLU A 148 13.23 -5.97 36.99
CA GLU A 148 12.77 -7.02 37.91
C GLU A 148 11.24 -7.05 38.00
N LYS A 149 10.60 -5.87 38.11
CA LYS A 149 9.14 -5.77 38.08
C LYS A 149 8.57 -6.29 36.76
N LYS A 150 9.09 -5.84 35.61
CA LYS A 150 8.61 -6.28 34.29
C LYS A 150 8.78 -7.79 34.08
N LYS A 151 9.86 -8.38 34.60
CA LYS A 151 10.07 -9.83 34.54
C LYS A 151 9.01 -10.57 35.38
N LYS A 152 8.77 -10.13 36.61
CA LYS A 152 7.75 -10.71 37.49
C LYS A 152 6.34 -10.62 36.90
N ASP A 153 5.98 -9.47 36.33
CA ASP A 153 4.68 -9.25 35.67
C ASP A 153 4.51 -10.19 34.46
N ARG A 154 5.56 -10.34 33.65
CA ARG A 154 5.58 -11.25 32.49
C ARG A 154 5.48 -12.72 32.90
N ASP A 155 6.24 -13.16 33.91
CA ASP A 155 6.18 -14.54 34.42
C ASP A 155 4.78 -14.88 34.97
N ALA A 156 4.02 -13.89 35.45
CA ALA A 156 2.63 -14.06 35.89
C ALA A 156 1.65 -14.12 34.71
N GLU A 157 1.85 -13.30 33.67
CA GLU A 157 1.04 -13.33 32.43
C GLU A 157 1.25 -14.65 31.68
N ASP A 158 2.49 -15.10 31.55
CA ASP A 158 2.84 -16.37 30.90
C ASP A 158 2.13 -17.58 31.53
N LYS A 159 2.02 -17.61 32.87
CA LYS A 159 1.27 -18.67 33.57
C LYS A 159 -0.21 -18.67 33.20
N LYS A 160 -0.83 -17.49 33.14
CA LYS A 160 -2.24 -17.34 32.72
C LYS A 160 -2.43 -17.80 31.28
N GLU A 161 -1.49 -17.46 30.39
CA GLU A 161 -1.53 -17.90 28.99
C GLU A 161 -1.45 -19.44 28.86
N THR A 162 -0.71 -20.12 29.74
CA THR A 162 -0.61 -21.58 29.72
C THR A 162 -1.79 -22.34 30.32
N ASP A 163 -2.61 -21.68 31.14
CA ASP A 163 -3.73 -22.36 31.82
C ASP A 163 -4.93 -22.55 30.91
N HIS A 164 -5.09 -21.67 29.93
CA HIS A 164 -6.16 -21.72 28.94
C HIS A 164 -5.64 -22.08 27.55
N VAL A 165 -6.53 -22.52 26.67
CA VAL A 165 -6.21 -22.68 25.25
C VAL A 165 -5.88 -21.30 24.69
N SER A 166 -4.66 -21.15 24.17
CA SER A 166 -4.18 -19.90 23.59
C SER A 166 -3.65 -20.11 22.18
N LEU A 167 -3.97 -19.15 21.32
CA LEU A 167 -3.50 -19.07 19.94
C LEU A 167 -2.38 -18.05 19.85
N PHE A 168 -1.24 -18.47 19.30
CA PHE A 168 -0.04 -17.66 19.17
C PHE A 168 0.28 -17.38 17.71
N ALA A 169 1.00 -16.27 17.46
CA ALA A 169 1.45 -15.93 16.13
C ALA A 169 2.48 -16.97 15.62
N PRO A 170 2.20 -17.70 14.52
CA PRO A 170 3.14 -18.68 13.98
C PRO A 170 4.37 -18.01 13.32
N GLU A 171 4.24 -16.78 12.85
CA GLU A 171 5.28 -16.01 12.15
C GLU A 171 5.24 -14.53 12.53
N SER A 172 6.38 -13.84 12.40
CA SER A 172 6.45 -12.39 12.61
C SER A 172 5.93 -11.63 11.38
N GLY A 173 5.04 -10.66 11.57
CA GLY A 173 4.47 -9.88 10.48
C GLY A 173 3.45 -8.84 10.90
N VAL A 174 2.54 -8.51 9.99
CA VAL A 174 1.41 -7.61 10.19
C VAL A 174 0.14 -8.43 10.10
N ILE A 175 -0.72 -8.35 11.10
CA ILE A 175 -2.01 -9.04 11.13
C ILE A 175 -2.93 -8.38 10.11
N HIS A 176 -3.63 -9.20 9.36
CA HIS A 176 -4.81 -8.81 8.61
C HIS A 176 -5.99 -9.65 9.06
N THR A 177 -6.97 -9.03 9.72
CA THR A 177 -8.13 -9.75 10.26
C THR A 177 -9.16 -10.00 9.17
N ASN A 178 -9.91 -11.10 9.31
CA ASN A 178 -11.07 -11.34 8.49
C ASN A 178 -12.28 -10.61 9.10
N SER A 179 -12.79 -9.61 8.39
CA SER A 179 -13.89 -8.75 8.86
C SER A 179 -15.16 -9.52 9.23
N LYS A 180 -15.36 -10.73 8.70
CA LYS A 180 -16.49 -11.60 9.07
C LYS A 180 -16.49 -11.98 10.56
N TYR A 181 -15.32 -12.01 11.19
CA TYR A 181 -15.12 -12.49 12.56
C TYR A 181 -14.74 -11.37 13.54
N GLU A 182 -14.72 -10.12 13.08
CA GLU A 182 -14.34 -8.97 13.90
C GLU A 182 -15.41 -8.69 14.98
N GLY A 183 -14.98 -8.53 16.23
CA GLY A 183 -15.87 -8.28 17.36
C GLY A 183 -16.69 -9.48 17.85
N LEU A 184 -16.53 -10.67 17.27
CA LEU A 184 -17.20 -11.88 17.75
C LEU A 184 -16.52 -12.44 18.99
N ASN A 185 -17.33 -12.83 19.98
CA ASN A 185 -16.84 -13.47 21.21
C ASN A 185 -16.72 -14.99 21.08
N ILE A 186 -17.28 -15.60 20.04
CA ILE A 186 -17.23 -17.03 19.75
C ILE A 186 -16.86 -17.19 18.27
N LEU A 187 -15.90 -18.08 18.00
CA LEU A 187 -15.38 -18.32 16.66
C LEU A 187 -15.60 -19.79 16.30
N PRO A 188 -16.19 -20.12 15.14
CA PRO A 188 -16.30 -21.52 14.75
C PRO A 188 -14.90 -22.13 14.59
N LYS A 189 -14.69 -23.32 15.13
CA LYS A 189 -13.41 -24.05 15.01
C LYS A 189 -13.00 -24.18 13.53
N TRP A 190 -11.71 -24.08 13.25
CA TRP A 190 -11.12 -24.08 11.89
C TRP A 190 -11.51 -22.90 10.99
N SER A 191 -12.20 -21.87 11.51
CA SER A 191 -12.43 -20.64 10.75
C SER A 191 -11.13 -19.88 10.52
N GLU A 192 -10.91 -19.40 9.30
CA GLU A 192 -9.81 -18.48 8.97
C GLU A 192 -10.14 -17.07 9.47
N ILE A 193 -9.58 -16.73 10.63
CA ILE A 193 -9.89 -15.50 11.37
C ILE A 193 -8.91 -14.37 11.07
N ALA A 194 -7.68 -14.68 10.66
CA ALA A 194 -6.70 -13.69 10.26
C ALA A 194 -5.62 -14.30 9.36
N GLN A 195 -4.86 -13.44 8.71
CA GLN A 195 -3.65 -13.77 7.97
C GLN A 195 -2.49 -12.92 8.50
N ILE A 196 -1.26 -13.43 8.39
CA ILE A 196 -0.05 -12.67 8.70
C ILE A 196 0.64 -12.29 7.39
N TYR A 197 0.81 -10.99 7.20
CA TYR A 197 1.49 -10.40 6.05
C TYR A 197 2.92 -9.95 6.39
N PRO A 198 3.81 -9.82 5.39
CA PRO A 198 5.15 -9.29 5.61
C PRO A 198 5.13 -7.84 6.13
N ASP A 199 6.06 -7.49 7.02
CA ASP A 199 6.22 -6.10 7.46
C ASP A 199 6.65 -5.20 6.28
N ILE A 200 5.77 -4.27 5.89
CA ILE A 200 5.98 -3.31 4.80
C ILE A 200 7.24 -2.47 5.04
N GLN A 201 7.55 -2.11 6.28
CA GLN A 201 8.71 -1.28 6.59
C GLN A 201 10.03 -2.04 6.39
N LYS A 202 10.02 -3.36 6.61
CA LYS A 202 11.17 -4.25 6.39
C LYS A 202 11.34 -4.59 4.92
N THR A 203 10.27 -5.02 4.26
CA THR A 203 10.30 -5.52 2.87
C THR A 203 10.29 -4.42 1.82
N LYS A 204 9.66 -3.28 2.12
CA LYS A 204 9.45 -2.12 1.22
C LYS A 204 8.85 -2.49 -0.12
N THR A 205 8.16 -3.62 -0.19
CA THR A 205 7.60 -4.15 -1.44
C THR A 205 6.17 -4.58 -1.18
N VAL A 206 5.25 -4.05 -1.98
CA VAL A 206 3.81 -4.36 -1.91
C VAL A 206 3.29 -4.62 -3.31
N LEU A 207 2.10 -5.19 -3.39
CA LEU A 207 1.34 -5.30 -4.63
C LEU A 207 0.21 -4.26 -4.62
N ILE A 208 -0.07 -3.70 -5.79
CA ILE A 208 -1.35 -3.06 -6.06
C ILE A 208 -2.20 -4.13 -6.73
N THR A 209 -3.31 -4.51 -6.10
CA THR A 209 -4.28 -5.45 -6.66
C THR A 209 -5.50 -4.68 -7.11
N TYR A 210 -5.96 -4.91 -8.33
CA TYR A 210 -7.14 -4.26 -8.88
C TYR A 210 -7.80 -5.16 -9.92
N TYR A 211 -9.03 -4.82 -10.28
CA TYR A 211 -9.84 -5.60 -11.22
C TYR A 211 -10.19 -4.75 -12.45
N VAL A 212 -10.13 -5.34 -13.63
CA VAL A 212 -10.41 -4.67 -14.91
C VAL A 212 -11.42 -5.47 -15.73
N SER A 213 -12.08 -4.83 -16.69
CA SER A 213 -13.03 -5.51 -17.59
C SER A 213 -12.31 -6.39 -18.62
N SER A 214 -13.09 -7.20 -19.35
CA SER A 214 -12.59 -7.98 -20.48
C SER A 214 -12.00 -7.09 -21.59
N ASP A 215 -12.60 -5.93 -21.85
CA ASP A 215 -12.13 -5.05 -22.93
C ASP A 215 -10.77 -4.43 -22.57
N ASP A 216 -10.62 -4.02 -21.31
CA ASP A 216 -9.39 -3.41 -20.83
C ASP A 216 -8.26 -4.44 -20.71
N VAL A 217 -8.56 -5.65 -20.21
CA VAL A 217 -7.52 -6.66 -19.91
C VAL A 217 -6.75 -7.12 -21.15
N VAL A 218 -7.37 -7.11 -22.33
CA VAL A 218 -6.75 -7.52 -23.60
C VAL A 218 -5.51 -6.68 -23.92
N SER A 219 -5.51 -5.41 -23.52
CA SER A 219 -4.39 -4.49 -23.75
C SER A 219 -3.42 -4.41 -22.56
N MET A 220 -3.59 -5.26 -21.53
CA MET A 220 -2.78 -5.20 -20.32
C MET A 220 -1.72 -6.28 -20.26
N GLU A 221 -0.47 -5.86 -20.05
CA GLU A 221 0.69 -6.73 -20.11
C GLU A 221 1.71 -6.45 -18.98
N LYS A 222 2.50 -7.47 -18.65
CA LYS A 222 3.55 -7.37 -17.66
C LYS A 222 4.55 -6.27 -18.04
N GLY A 223 4.88 -5.40 -17.07
CA GLY A 223 5.86 -4.32 -17.23
C GLY A 223 5.24 -2.94 -17.46
N GLN A 224 3.96 -2.85 -17.84
CA GLN A 224 3.22 -1.59 -17.93
C GLN A 224 3.20 -0.86 -16.58
N LYS A 225 3.19 0.47 -16.62
CA LYS A 225 3.26 1.31 -15.41
C LYS A 225 1.88 1.47 -14.80
N THR A 226 1.77 1.21 -13.50
CA THR A 226 0.54 1.38 -12.73
C THR A 226 0.79 2.34 -11.57
N ARG A 227 -0.07 3.33 -11.41
CA ARG A 227 -0.05 4.30 -10.31
C ARG A 227 -1.29 4.11 -9.45
N LEU A 228 -1.11 4.03 -8.13
CA LEU A 228 -2.20 4.03 -7.17
C LEU A 228 -2.20 5.36 -6.41
N SER A 229 -3.33 6.06 -6.48
CA SER A 229 -3.64 7.28 -5.73
C SER A 229 -4.41 6.93 -4.47
N LEU A 230 -3.78 7.05 -3.31
CA LEU A 230 -4.41 6.85 -2.01
C LEU A 230 -4.90 8.20 -1.48
N GLU A 231 -6.21 8.31 -1.28
CA GLU A 231 -6.83 9.50 -0.72
C GLU A 231 -6.63 9.54 0.79
N ARG A 232 -6.26 10.70 1.33
CA ARG A 232 -6.13 10.95 2.77
C ARG A 232 -6.95 12.18 3.12
N LYS A 233 -7.47 12.25 4.35
CA LYS A 233 -8.10 13.47 4.86
C LYS A 233 -7.07 14.61 4.83
N GLY A 234 -7.35 15.67 4.07
CA GLY A 234 -6.45 16.80 3.82
C GLY A 234 -6.06 16.95 2.34
N ASN A 235 -5.01 17.72 2.05
CA ASN A 235 -4.55 18.00 0.68
C ASN A 235 -3.41 17.07 0.20
N ASP A 236 -2.99 16.11 1.02
CA ASP A 236 -1.86 15.24 0.75
C ASP A 236 -2.32 13.92 0.10
N LYS A 237 -2.26 13.87 -1.24
CA LYS A 237 -2.45 12.62 -1.99
C LYS A 237 -1.17 11.78 -1.94
N LEU A 238 -1.25 10.55 -1.46
CA LEU A 238 -0.14 9.61 -1.50
C LEU A 238 -0.20 8.81 -2.80
N MET A 239 0.82 8.97 -3.65
CA MET A 239 0.94 8.26 -4.92
C MET A 239 2.03 7.21 -4.82
N ILE A 240 1.71 5.97 -5.17
CA ILE A 240 2.70 4.90 -5.32
C ILE A 240 2.70 4.38 -6.76
N GLU A 241 3.90 4.19 -7.34
CA GLU A 241 4.09 3.72 -8.71
C GLU A 241 4.72 2.33 -8.71
N GLY A 242 4.17 1.44 -9.54
CA GLY A 242 4.65 0.09 -9.75
C GLY A 242 4.56 -0.33 -11.21
N LYS A 243 4.91 -1.58 -11.47
CA LYS A 243 4.75 -2.20 -12.79
C LYS A 243 3.88 -3.44 -12.69
N ILE A 244 3.03 -3.68 -13.69
CA ILE A 244 2.26 -4.92 -13.76
C ILE A 244 3.22 -6.10 -13.65
N ASN A 245 2.94 -6.96 -12.67
CA ASN A 245 3.68 -8.18 -12.41
C ASN A 245 2.93 -9.40 -12.96
N SER A 246 1.59 -9.40 -12.88
CA SER A 246 0.73 -10.47 -13.39
C SER A 246 -0.65 -9.93 -13.76
N VAL A 247 -1.21 -10.50 -14.83
CA VAL A 247 -2.60 -10.37 -15.27
C VAL A 247 -3.23 -11.76 -15.18
N ALA A 248 -4.41 -11.89 -14.60
CA ALA A 248 -5.09 -13.18 -14.49
C ALA A 248 -5.53 -13.67 -15.87
N SER A 249 -5.37 -14.97 -16.13
CA SER A 249 -5.84 -15.63 -17.36
C SER A 249 -7.34 -15.94 -17.35
N SER A 250 -7.98 -15.90 -16.17
CA SER A 250 -9.40 -16.19 -15.98
C SER A 250 -10.10 -15.05 -15.25
N ALA A 251 -11.37 -14.84 -15.60
CA ALA A 251 -12.21 -13.87 -14.93
C ALA A 251 -12.62 -14.34 -13.52
N THR A 252 -12.86 -13.38 -12.64
CA THR A 252 -13.56 -13.53 -11.37
C THR A 252 -14.99 -13.04 -11.57
N SER A 253 -15.98 -13.91 -11.38
CA SER A 253 -17.38 -13.52 -11.49
C SER A 253 -17.79 -12.66 -10.29
N THR A 254 -18.23 -11.44 -10.57
CA THR A 254 -18.71 -10.49 -9.56
C THR A 254 -20.15 -10.08 -9.85
N LYS A 255 -20.81 -9.42 -8.89
CA LYS A 255 -22.14 -8.82 -9.11
C LYS A 255 -22.18 -7.82 -10.27
N LYS A 256 -21.02 -7.27 -10.67
CA LYS A 256 -20.87 -6.29 -11.78
C LYS A 256 -20.43 -6.96 -13.10
N GLY A 257 -20.43 -8.28 -13.17
CA GLY A 257 -19.94 -9.05 -14.31
C GLY A 257 -18.57 -9.67 -14.08
N ASN A 258 -18.00 -10.20 -15.16
CA ASN A 258 -16.72 -10.87 -15.15
C ASN A 258 -15.58 -9.84 -15.16
N LEU A 259 -14.72 -9.88 -14.14
CA LEU A 259 -13.58 -8.98 -14.01
C LEU A 259 -12.27 -9.75 -13.88
N PHE A 260 -11.20 -9.24 -14.46
CA PHE A 260 -9.87 -9.85 -14.42
C PHE A 260 -9.00 -9.20 -13.37
N LYS A 261 -8.35 -10.02 -12.55
CA LYS A 261 -7.44 -9.56 -11.50
C LYS A 261 -6.09 -9.18 -12.09
N VAL A 262 -5.63 -7.98 -11.79
CA VAL A 262 -4.29 -7.50 -12.16
C VAL A 262 -3.52 -7.16 -10.89
N THR A 263 -2.22 -7.51 -10.89
CA THR A 263 -1.31 -7.18 -9.79
C THR A 263 -0.10 -6.43 -10.31
N ALA A 264 0.17 -5.26 -9.72
CA ALA A 264 1.36 -4.47 -10.01
C ALA A 264 2.30 -4.46 -8.80
N LYS A 265 3.59 -4.74 -9.03
CA LYS A 265 4.61 -4.74 -7.98
C LYS A 265 5.16 -3.33 -7.76
N VAL A 266 5.14 -2.88 -6.52
CA VAL A 266 5.60 -1.55 -6.09
C VAL A 266 6.79 -1.70 -5.15
N LYS A 267 7.83 -0.90 -5.38
CA LYS A 267 8.95 -0.73 -4.46
C LYS A 267 8.82 0.63 -3.76
N LEU A 268 8.53 0.61 -2.46
CA LEU A 268 8.24 1.80 -1.67
C LEU A 268 9.51 2.52 -1.21
N SER A 269 9.43 3.84 -1.11
CA SER A 269 10.46 4.64 -0.44
C SER A 269 10.40 4.43 1.09
N LYS A 270 11.46 4.81 1.81
CA LYS A 270 11.46 4.75 3.30
C LYS A 270 10.38 5.62 3.95
N LYS A 271 9.92 6.66 3.25
CA LYS A 271 8.84 7.54 3.73
C LYS A 271 7.50 6.86 3.51
N ASP A 272 7.24 6.41 2.28
CA ASP A 272 5.97 5.79 1.90
C ASP A 272 5.74 4.48 2.64
N SER A 273 6.78 3.68 2.89
CA SER A 273 6.67 2.43 3.63
C SER A 273 6.16 2.60 5.07
N LYS A 274 6.20 3.81 5.63
CA LYS A 274 5.64 4.12 6.96
C LYS A 274 4.19 4.60 6.90
N LEU A 275 3.75 5.08 5.74
CA LEU A 275 2.44 5.68 5.53
C LEU A 275 1.46 4.69 4.92
N VAL A 276 1.96 3.78 4.08
CA VAL A 276 1.19 2.72 3.43
C VAL A 276 0.89 1.60 4.42
N LYS A 277 -0.37 1.18 4.47
CA LYS A 277 -0.87 0.00 5.18
C LYS A 277 -1.55 -0.96 4.20
N TYR A 278 -1.69 -2.23 4.59
CA TYR A 278 -2.46 -3.17 3.78
C TYR A 278 -3.95 -2.85 3.83
N GLY A 279 -4.66 -3.15 2.74
CA GLY A 279 -6.09 -2.84 2.61
C GLY A 279 -6.41 -1.38 2.27
N MET A 280 -5.40 -0.49 2.17
CA MET A 280 -5.65 0.87 1.68
C MET A 280 -6.12 0.84 0.23
N THR A 281 -7.29 1.42 -0.04
CA THR A 281 -7.90 1.48 -1.37
C THR A 281 -7.72 2.84 -2.03
N GLY A 282 -7.75 2.87 -3.35
CA GLY A 282 -7.74 4.11 -4.10
C GLY A 282 -7.80 3.93 -5.61
N LYS A 283 -7.73 5.06 -6.32
CA LYS A 283 -7.78 5.08 -7.79
C LYS A 283 -6.48 4.55 -8.37
N THR A 284 -6.58 3.52 -9.21
CA THR A 284 -5.48 3.00 -10.02
C THR A 284 -5.55 3.55 -11.44
N VAL A 285 -4.40 3.91 -11.99
CA VAL A 285 -4.23 4.33 -13.38
C VAL A 285 -3.09 3.53 -13.98
N THR A 286 -3.37 2.75 -15.01
CA THR A 286 -2.39 1.93 -15.71
C THR A 286 -2.20 2.41 -17.13
N VAL A 287 -0.95 2.67 -17.52
CA VAL A 287 -0.61 3.08 -18.89
C VAL A 287 -0.48 1.82 -19.74
N ILE A 288 -1.43 1.62 -20.67
CA ILE A 288 -1.48 0.44 -21.54
C ILE A 288 -0.77 0.67 -22.87
N ASP A 289 -0.82 1.89 -23.41
CA ASP A 289 -0.20 2.23 -24.70
C ASP A 289 0.22 3.72 -24.74
N LYS A 290 1.04 4.08 -25.74
CA LYS A 290 1.49 5.43 -26.03
C LYS A 290 1.34 5.73 -27.51
N LYS A 291 0.30 6.48 -27.87
CA LYS A 291 0.03 6.90 -29.24
C LYS A 291 0.38 8.37 -29.46
N THR A 292 0.61 8.78 -30.70
CA THR A 292 0.74 10.22 -31.00
C THR A 292 -0.60 10.92 -30.83
N TYR A 293 -0.62 12.24 -30.61
CA TYR A 293 -1.89 12.97 -30.57
C TYR A 293 -2.62 12.89 -31.90
N PHE A 294 -1.89 12.87 -33.02
CA PHE A 294 -2.46 12.66 -34.34
C PHE A 294 -3.23 11.33 -34.41
N ASP A 295 -2.59 10.21 -34.05
CA ASP A 295 -3.24 8.89 -34.07
C ASP A 295 -4.45 8.85 -33.14
N TYR A 296 -4.33 9.41 -31.94
CA TYR A 296 -5.45 9.47 -31.00
C TYR A 296 -6.66 10.23 -31.55
N PHE A 297 -6.45 11.39 -32.19
CA PHE A 297 -7.55 12.16 -32.77
C PHE A 297 -8.09 11.52 -34.05
N LYS A 298 -7.21 10.92 -34.87
CA LYS A 298 -7.60 10.15 -36.06
C LYS A 298 -8.51 8.98 -35.68
N ASP A 299 -8.09 8.14 -34.73
CA ASP A 299 -8.85 6.99 -34.25
C ASP A 299 -10.22 7.45 -33.71
N LYS A 300 -10.25 8.52 -32.90
CA LYS A 300 -11.48 9.04 -32.31
C LYS A 300 -12.44 9.69 -33.30
N LEU A 301 -11.92 10.29 -34.38
CA LEU A 301 -12.75 10.89 -35.44
C LEU A 301 -13.29 9.81 -36.39
N LEU A 302 -12.47 8.83 -36.76
CA LEU A 302 -12.87 7.75 -37.67
C LEU A 302 -13.88 6.79 -37.02
N HIS A 303 -13.68 6.42 -35.75
CA HIS A 303 -14.66 5.58 -35.04
C HIS A 303 -16.01 6.24 -34.79
N LYS A 304 -16.12 7.57 -34.99
CA LYS A 304 -17.40 8.30 -34.86
C LYS A 304 -18.19 8.37 -36.16
N VAL A 305 -17.63 7.87 -37.27
CA VAL A 305 -18.23 7.91 -38.61
C VAL A 305 -18.84 6.55 -38.98
N GLU A 306 -18.62 5.51 -38.17
CA GLU A 306 -19.10 4.14 -38.41
C GLU A 306 -20.31 3.73 -37.53
N ASP A 307 -20.83 4.64 -36.71
CA ASP A 307 -22.11 4.52 -35.97
C ASP A 307 -23.11 5.58 -36.47
#